data_AF-A0A535BX48-F1
#
_entry.id   AF-A0A535BX48-F1
#
_cell.length_a   1.000
_cell.length_b   1.000
_cell.length_c   1.000
_cell.angle_alpha   90.00
_cell.angle_beta   90.00
_cell.angle_gamma   90.00
#
_symmetry.space_group_name_H-M   'P 1'
#
loop_
_entity.id
_entity.type
_entity.pdbx_description
1 polymer ?
#
loop_
_entity_poly.entity_id
_entity_poly.type
_entity_poly.pdbx_seq_one_letter_code
_entity_poly.pdbx_strand_id
1 'polypeptide(L)'
;LAAKTSFELAGSSFQFPDYENVETFVERLVREDLLVSDPVVKAVLAGQPPEMSLRTVRRRFLLATGLTYKALEQIERAKQAADLLEQGVSLLDTAYQAGYADQSHMTRSLKHFIGYTPAQIAQIRQPK
;
A
#
# COMPACT_ATOMS: atom_id res chain seq x y z
N LEU A 1 10.22 -31.97 -8.51
CA LEU A 1 11.05 -31.21 -7.54
C LEU A 1 10.12 -30.69 -6.44
N ALA A 2 10.39 -30.96 -5.17
CA ALA A 2 9.63 -30.35 -4.07
C ALA A 2 9.97 -28.86 -3.99
N ALA A 3 8.97 -27.98 -3.97
CA ALA A 3 9.19 -26.56 -3.76
C ALA A 3 9.69 -26.33 -2.33
N LYS A 4 10.69 -25.46 -2.17
CA LYS A 4 11.21 -25.10 -0.85
C LYS A 4 10.13 -24.31 -0.10
N THR A 5 9.63 -24.83 1.00
CA THR A 5 8.52 -24.23 1.77
C THR A 5 8.98 -23.26 2.85
N SER A 6 10.29 -23.18 3.10
CA SER A 6 10.88 -22.31 4.12
C SER A 6 12.18 -21.64 3.70
N PHE A 7 12.57 -20.61 4.44
CA PHE A 7 13.85 -19.91 4.32
C PHE A 7 14.43 -19.58 5.71
N GLU A 8 15.74 -19.39 5.77
CA GLU A 8 16.43 -19.01 7.00
C GLU A 8 16.53 -17.48 7.08
N LEU A 9 16.20 -16.92 8.24
CA LEU A 9 16.33 -15.50 8.54
C LEU A 9 16.73 -15.34 10.00
N ALA A 10 17.81 -14.61 10.27
CA ALA A 10 18.31 -14.33 11.62
C ALA A 10 18.48 -15.58 12.52
N GLY A 11 18.84 -16.73 11.94
CA GLY A 11 19.04 -17.99 12.67
C GLY A 11 17.75 -18.78 12.97
N SER A 12 16.61 -18.30 12.47
CA SER A 12 15.30 -18.93 12.57
C SER A 12 14.83 -19.40 11.19
N SER A 13 14.18 -20.56 11.13
CA SER A 13 13.50 -21.03 9.92
C SER A 13 12.09 -20.46 9.83
N PHE A 14 11.75 -19.83 8.70
CA PHE A 14 10.45 -19.22 8.40
C PHE A 14 9.78 -19.93 7.23
N GLN A 15 8.49 -20.20 7.33
CA GLN A 15 7.71 -20.57 6.16
C GLN A 15 7.58 -19.37 5.22
N PHE A 16 7.57 -19.62 3.91
CA PHE A 16 7.28 -18.56 2.96
C PHE A 16 5.86 -18.03 3.16
N PRO A 17 5.66 -16.70 3.14
CA PRO A 17 4.35 -16.12 3.30
C PRO A 17 3.45 -16.46 2.11
N ASP A 18 2.21 -16.84 2.41
CA ASP A 18 1.09 -16.98 1.48
C ASP A 18 -0.14 -16.25 2.03
N TYR A 19 -1.26 -16.27 1.32
CA TYR A 19 -2.47 -15.57 1.73
C TYR A 19 -3.05 -16.06 3.07
N GLU A 20 -2.79 -17.30 3.46
CA GLU A 20 -3.35 -17.91 4.68
C GLU A 20 -2.45 -17.64 5.90
N ASN A 21 -1.14 -17.55 5.71
CA ASN A 21 -0.17 -17.46 6.80
C ASN A 21 0.51 -16.09 6.95
N VAL A 22 0.25 -15.12 6.06
CA VAL A 22 0.94 -13.81 6.05
C VAL A 22 0.85 -13.07 7.38
N GLU A 23 -0.31 -13.13 8.05
CA GLU A 23 -0.50 -12.44 9.33
C GLU A 23 0.42 -13.01 10.41
N THR A 24 0.41 -14.33 10.59
CA THR A 24 1.27 -15.03 11.57
C THR A 24 2.75 -14.88 11.23
N PHE A 25 3.10 -14.85 9.94
CA PHE A 25 4.44 -14.56 9.48
C PHE A 25 4.91 -13.16 9.93
N VAL A 26 4.08 -12.13 9.72
CA VAL A 26 4.38 -10.75 10.14
C VAL A 26 4.47 -10.63 11.65
N GLU A 27 3.52 -11.20 12.40
CA GLU A 27 3.52 -11.20 13.87
C GLU A 27 4.82 -11.79 14.43
N ARG A 28 5.31 -12.88 13.82
CA ARG A 28 6.56 -13.51 14.23
C ARG A 28 7.77 -12.61 13.96
N LEU A 29 7.82 -11.92 12.83
CA LEU A 29 8.91 -10.97 12.54
C LEU A 29 8.94 -9.82 13.56
N VAL A 30 7.78 -9.33 13.98
CA VAL A 30 7.67 -8.30 15.03
C VAL A 30 8.15 -8.85 16.37
N ARG A 31 7.69 -10.05 16.77
CA ARG A 31 8.07 -10.69 18.04
C ARG A 31 9.56 -11.00 18.12
N GLU A 32 10.20 -11.33 17.01
CA GLU A 32 11.64 -11.61 16.92
C GLU A 32 12.48 -10.35 16.64
N ASP A 33 11.89 -9.14 16.72
CA ASP A 33 12.54 -7.84 16.46
C ASP A 33 13.19 -7.73 15.06
N LEU A 34 12.73 -8.54 14.10
CA LEU A 34 13.20 -8.56 12.72
C LEU A 34 12.47 -7.56 11.83
N LEU A 35 11.30 -7.10 12.26
CA LEU A 35 10.53 -6.04 11.62
C LEU A 35 10.38 -4.86 12.56
N VAL A 36 11.05 -3.75 12.24
CA VAL A 36 11.02 -2.52 13.03
C VAL A 36 10.15 -1.47 12.32
N SER A 37 9.32 -0.77 13.10
CA SER A 37 8.51 0.35 12.61
C SER A 37 9.18 1.68 12.96
N ASP A 38 9.37 2.57 11.97
CA ASP A 38 9.81 3.95 12.25
C ASP A 38 8.63 4.74 12.86
N PRO A 39 8.75 5.25 14.10
CA PRO A 39 7.65 5.92 14.79
C PRO A 39 7.19 7.20 14.10
N VAL A 40 8.09 7.91 13.38
CA VAL A 40 7.72 9.11 12.62
C VAL A 40 6.91 8.72 11.40
N VAL A 41 7.32 7.66 10.70
CA VAL A 41 6.55 7.13 9.57
C VAL A 41 5.17 6.70 10.04
N LYS A 42 5.09 5.94 11.14
CA LYS A 42 3.83 5.49 11.75
C LYS A 42 2.91 6.67 12.12
N ALA A 43 3.44 7.69 12.77
CA ALA A 43 2.67 8.88 13.17
C ALA A 43 2.11 9.63 11.95
N VAL A 44 2.94 9.86 10.94
CA VAL A 44 2.52 10.56 9.71
C VAL A 44 1.44 9.77 8.96
N LEU A 45 1.54 8.44 8.92
CA LEU A 45 0.49 7.59 8.33
C LEU A 45 -0.81 7.61 9.12
N ALA A 46 -0.75 7.81 10.44
CA ALA A 46 -1.92 8.03 11.27
C ALA A 46 -2.51 9.46 11.13
N GLY A 47 -2.02 10.27 10.18
CA GLY A 47 -2.47 11.64 9.96
C GLY A 47 -1.97 12.64 10.99
N GLN A 48 -1.01 12.25 11.83
CA GLN A 48 -0.44 13.16 12.83
C GLN A 48 0.55 14.13 12.16
N PRO A 49 0.52 15.42 12.53
CA PRO A 49 1.48 16.38 11.99
C PRO A 49 2.89 15.99 12.43
N PRO A 50 3.87 15.95 11.51
CA PRO A 50 5.23 15.63 11.89
C PRO A 50 5.80 16.75 12.77
N GLU A 51 6.39 16.40 13.91
CA GLU A 51 7.16 17.32 14.75
C GLU A 51 8.50 17.74 14.12
N MET A 52 8.80 17.24 12.92
CA MET A 52 10.06 17.38 12.22
C MET A 52 9.88 18.09 10.88
N SER A 53 10.99 18.59 10.32
CA SER A 53 10.97 19.16 8.97
C SER A 53 10.56 18.14 7.91
N LEU A 54 9.86 18.62 6.86
CA LEU A 54 9.40 17.78 5.74
C LEU A 54 10.55 17.03 5.03
N ARG A 55 11.75 17.62 5.00
CA ARG A 55 12.97 16.95 4.49
C ARG A 55 13.31 15.71 5.31
N THR A 56 13.22 15.81 6.63
CA THR A 56 13.52 14.69 7.55
C THR A 56 12.48 13.60 7.42
N VAL A 57 11.20 13.96 7.34
CA VAL A 57 10.10 13.03 7.08
C VAL A 57 10.34 12.26 5.79
N ARG A 58 10.57 12.94 4.66
CA ARG A 58 10.83 12.30 3.36
C ARG A 58 12.01 11.31 3.41
N ARG A 59 13.10 11.68 4.11
CA ARG A 59 14.26 10.80 4.28
C ARG A 59 13.90 9.55 5.09
N ARG A 60 13.18 9.70 6.21
CA ARG A 60 12.75 8.57 7.05
C ARG A 60 11.82 7.62 6.31
N PHE A 61 10.86 8.14 5.54
CA PHE A 61 10.00 7.33 4.68
C PHE A 61 10.81 6.48 3.69
N LEU A 62 11.77 7.09 3.00
CA LEU A 62 12.60 6.37 2.04
C LEU A 62 13.44 5.27 2.71
N LEU A 63 14.01 5.54 3.88
CA LEU A 63 14.81 4.56 4.63
C LEU A 63 13.96 3.41 5.20
N ALA A 64 12.76 3.71 5.70
CA ALA A 64 11.91 2.72 6.35
C ALA A 64 11.11 1.86 5.36
N THR A 65 10.71 2.43 4.22
CA THR A 65 9.77 1.77 3.28
C THR A 65 10.35 1.52 1.89
N GLY A 66 11.51 2.10 1.57
CA GLY A 66 12.02 2.17 0.20
C GLY A 66 11.23 3.11 -0.72
N LEU A 67 10.14 3.74 -0.23
CA LEU A 67 9.27 4.62 -0.99
C LEU A 67 9.35 6.06 -0.47
N THR A 68 9.18 7.03 -1.38
CA THR A 68 9.04 8.43 -0.97
C THR A 68 7.65 8.67 -0.37
N TYR A 69 7.54 9.65 0.53
CA TYR A 69 6.25 10.09 1.08
C TYR A 69 5.22 10.41 -0.03
N LYS A 70 5.66 11.06 -1.11
CA LYS A 70 4.79 11.37 -2.25
C LYS A 70 4.32 10.12 -2.99
N ALA A 71 5.20 9.12 -3.18
CA ALA A 71 4.81 7.87 -3.83
C ALA A 71 3.72 7.15 -3.01
N LEU A 72 3.86 7.16 -1.68
CA LEU A 72 2.86 6.57 -0.80
C LEU A 72 1.53 7.32 -0.85
N GLU A 73 1.55 8.65 -0.83
CA GLU A 73 0.35 9.46 -1.02
C GLU A 73 -0.37 9.12 -2.34
N GLN A 74 0.37 8.87 -3.41
CA GLN A 74 -0.21 8.45 -4.69
C GLN A 74 -0.79 7.03 -4.65
N ILE A 75 -0.15 6.12 -3.92
CA ILE A 75 -0.67 4.76 -3.71
C ILE A 75 -1.98 4.81 -2.94
N GLU A 76 -2.02 5.53 -1.80
CA GLU A 76 -3.24 5.64 -0.98
C GLU A 76 -4.37 6.33 -1.74
N ARG A 77 -4.05 7.36 -2.53
CA ARG A 77 -5.00 8.00 -3.43
C ARG A 77 -5.58 7.03 -4.47
N ALA A 78 -4.73 6.19 -5.06
CA ALA A 78 -5.15 5.20 -6.04
C ALA A 78 -6.01 4.10 -5.40
N LYS A 79 -5.69 3.67 -4.18
CA LYS A 79 -6.53 2.73 -3.40
C LYS A 79 -7.91 3.33 -3.13
N GLN A 80 -7.97 4.56 -2.61
CA GLN A 80 -9.24 5.26 -2.38
C GLN A 80 -10.08 5.36 -3.65
N ALA A 81 -9.45 5.67 -4.79
CA ALA A 81 -10.16 5.70 -6.07
C ALA A 81 -10.67 4.31 -6.49
N ALA A 82 -9.90 3.24 -6.27
CA ALA A 82 -10.35 1.87 -6.53
C ALA A 82 -11.57 1.52 -5.66
N ASP A 83 -11.52 1.80 -4.36
CA ASP A 83 -12.62 1.53 -3.42
C ASP A 83 -13.91 2.24 -3.83
N LEU A 84 -13.83 3.52 -4.24
CA LEU A 84 -14.97 4.30 -4.73
C LEU A 84 -15.57 3.68 -6.01
N LEU A 85 -14.73 3.21 -6.93
CA LEU A 85 -15.19 2.57 -8.17
C LEU A 85 -15.83 1.20 -7.91
N GLU A 86 -15.28 0.42 -6.97
CA GLU A 86 -15.88 -0.84 -6.52
C GLU A 86 -17.25 -0.59 -5.88
N GLN A 87 -17.42 0.50 -5.14
CA GLN A 87 -18.71 0.94 -4.59
C GLN A 87 -19.66 1.50 -5.67
N GLY A 88 -19.20 1.67 -6.90
CA GLY A 88 -20.00 2.10 -8.04
C GLY A 88 -20.14 3.60 -8.22
N VAL A 89 -19.30 4.39 -7.57
CA VAL A 89 -19.20 5.84 -7.79
C VAL A 89 -18.80 6.12 -9.24
N SER A 90 -19.34 7.19 -9.83
CA SER A 90 -19.04 7.54 -11.21
C SER A 90 -17.55 7.86 -11.40
N LEU A 91 -17.04 7.73 -12.63
CA LEU A 91 -15.63 8.01 -12.94
C LEU A 91 -15.26 9.46 -12.63
N LEU A 92 -16.18 10.40 -12.88
CA LEU A 92 -15.98 11.82 -12.65
C LEU A 92 -15.97 12.13 -11.14
N ASP A 93 -16.94 11.61 -10.40
CA ASP A 93 -17.04 11.83 -8.95
C ASP A 93 -15.88 11.17 -8.22
N THR A 94 -15.45 9.98 -8.66
CA THR A 94 -14.27 9.29 -8.11
C THR A 94 -13.03 10.15 -8.30
N ALA A 95 -12.79 10.66 -9.52
CA ALA A 95 -11.62 11.50 -9.79
C ALA A 95 -11.62 12.74 -8.89
N TYR A 96 -12.77 13.39 -8.71
CA TYR A 96 -12.92 14.54 -7.84
C TYR A 96 -12.69 14.21 -6.36
N GLN A 97 -13.37 13.18 -5.83
CA GLN A 97 -13.31 12.80 -4.41
C GLN A 97 -11.94 12.26 -3.99
N ALA A 98 -11.26 11.53 -4.89
CA ALA A 98 -9.88 11.09 -4.67
C ALA A 98 -8.84 12.18 -5.00
N GLY A 99 -9.25 13.39 -5.39
CA GLY A 99 -8.33 14.52 -5.58
C GLY A 99 -7.44 14.42 -6.83
N TYR A 100 -7.92 13.76 -7.89
CA TYR A 100 -7.30 13.81 -9.21
C TYR A 100 -7.75 15.05 -9.99
N ALA A 101 -6.83 15.60 -10.78
CA ALA A 101 -7.12 16.73 -11.66
C ALA A 101 -8.16 16.39 -12.74
N ASP A 102 -8.11 15.15 -13.24
CA ASP A 102 -9.02 14.64 -14.26
C ASP A 102 -9.03 13.10 -14.28
N GLN A 103 -9.98 12.52 -15.01
CA GLN A 103 -10.15 11.08 -15.15
C GLN A 103 -8.96 10.39 -15.84
N SER A 104 -8.28 11.06 -16.77
CA SER A 104 -7.12 10.49 -17.47
C SER A 104 -5.93 10.34 -16.52
N HIS A 105 -5.73 11.31 -15.63
CA HIS A 105 -4.75 11.26 -14.56
C HIS A 105 -5.05 10.13 -13.57
N MET A 106 -6.31 10.01 -13.13
CA MET A 106 -6.76 8.89 -12.29
C MET A 106 -6.50 7.53 -12.97
N THR A 107 -6.84 7.40 -14.26
CA THR A 107 -6.67 6.15 -15.02
C THR A 107 -5.20 5.73 -15.10
N ARG A 108 -4.28 6.68 -15.34
CA ARG A 108 -2.83 6.39 -15.34
C ARG A 108 -2.33 5.96 -13.96
N SER A 109 -2.81 6.62 -12.92
CA SER A 109 -2.47 6.31 -11.53
C SER A 109 -2.94 4.91 -11.13
N LEU A 110 -4.21 4.56 -11.42
CA LEU A 110 -4.76 3.22 -11.16
C LEU A 110 -4.01 2.12 -11.92
N LYS A 111 -3.72 2.32 -13.21
CA LYS A 111 -2.90 1.36 -13.97
C LYS A 111 -1.52 1.15 -13.34
N HIS A 112 -0.90 2.22 -12.84
CA HIS A 112 0.45 2.16 -12.29
C HIS A 112 0.51 1.51 -10.91
N PHE A 113 -0.41 1.85 -10.01
CA PHE A 113 -0.37 1.42 -8.61
C PHE A 113 -1.27 0.24 -8.27
N ILE A 114 -2.39 0.08 -8.98
CA ILE A 114 -3.39 -0.97 -8.72
C ILE A 114 -3.33 -2.06 -9.82
N GLY A 115 -2.80 -1.73 -11.00
CA GLY A 115 -2.66 -2.66 -12.13
C GLY A 115 -3.92 -2.78 -12.99
N TYR A 116 -5.01 -2.12 -12.62
CA TYR A 116 -6.29 -2.18 -13.32
C TYR A 116 -6.75 -0.81 -13.81
N THR A 117 -7.54 -0.81 -14.89
CA THR A 117 -8.26 0.38 -15.35
C THR A 117 -9.55 0.59 -14.56
N PRO A 118 -10.12 1.81 -14.54
CA PRO A 118 -11.41 2.04 -13.91
C PRO A 118 -12.52 1.09 -14.39
N ALA A 119 -12.53 0.78 -15.70
CA ALA A 119 -13.52 -0.12 -16.28
C ALA A 119 -13.36 -1.56 -15.76
N GLN A 120 -12.13 -2.05 -15.60
CA GLN A 120 -11.86 -3.37 -15.02
C GLN A 120 -12.25 -3.43 -13.55
N ILE A 121 -11.95 -2.38 -12.78
CA ILE A 121 -12.34 -2.29 -11.35
C ILE A 121 -13.87 -2.30 -11.22
N ALA A 122 -14.58 -1.53 -12.06
CA ALA A 122 -16.04 -1.52 -12.07
C ALA A 122 -16.66 -2.88 -12.45
N GLN A 123 -15.93 -3.75 -13.16
CA GLN A 123 -16.37 -5.11 -13.47
C GLN A 123 -16.22 -6.07 -12.29
N ILE A 124 -15.26 -5.86 -11.38
CA ILE A 124 -15.11 -6.66 -10.15
C ILE A 124 -16.39 -6.58 -9.30
N ARG A 125 -17.08 -5.43 -9.34
CA ARG A 125 -18.39 -5.22 -8.70
C ARG A 125 -19.50 -6.12 -9.25
N GLN A 126 -19.42 -6.58 -10.49
CA GLN A 126 -20.44 -7.45 -11.08
C GLN A 126 -20.01 -8.90 -10.91
N PRO A 127 -20.43 -9.60 -9.83
CA PRO A 127 -20.34 -11.05 -9.86
C PRO A 127 -21.11 -11.54 -11.09
N LYS A 128 -20.47 -12.41 -11.87
CA LYS A 128 -21.13 -13.18 -12.91
C LYS A 128 -22.35 -13.93 -12.35
#